data_AF-A0A7H9ELB3-F1
#
_entry.id   AF-A0A7H9ELB3-F1
#
_cell.length_a   1.000
_cell.length_b   1.000
_cell.length_c   1.000
_cell.angle_alpha   90.00
_cell.angle_beta   90.00
_cell.angle_gamma   90.00
#
_symmetry.space_group_name_H-M   'P 1'
#
loop_
_entity.id
_entity.type
_entity.pdbx_description
1 polymer ?
#
loop_
_entity_poly.entity_id
_entity_poly.type
_entity_poly.pdbx_seq_one_letter_code
_entity_poly.pdbx_strand_id
1 'polypeptide(L)' 'MTCKEIATEVEYMENLGTPSRREFFIQRYISEGMTEEEAEGWAEKALIMSYNGCTDDQIFEGLAFKERVREVAI' A
#
# COMPACT_ATOMS: atom_id res chain seq x y z
N MET A 1 -16.59 -14.59 12.14
CA MET A 1 -16.39 -14.10 10.77
C MET A 1 -16.06 -15.26 9.86
N THR A 2 -16.90 -15.47 8.86
CA THR A 2 -16.71 -16.44 7.80
C THR A 2 -16.14 -15.72 6.57
N CYS A 3 -15.37 -16.41 5.72
CA CYS A 3 -14.75 -15.79 4.54
C CYS A 3 -15.75 -15.11 3.58
N LYS A 4 -17.03 -15.48 3.67
CA LYS A 4 -18.11 -14.88 2.88
C LYS A 4 -18.48 -13.46 3.36
N GLU A 5 -18.37 -13.20 4.66
CA GLU A 5 -18.65 -11.88 5.25
C GLU A 5 -17.54 -10.87 4.90
N ILE A 6 -16.29 -11.33 4.81
CA ILE A 6 -15.14 -10.51 4.40
C ILE A 6 -15.28 -10.06 2.94
N ALA A 7 -15.72 -10.95 2.04
CA ALA A 7 -15.91 -10.61 0.63
C ALA A 7 -17.00 -9.55 0.43
N THR A 8 -18.09 -9.63 1.20
CA THR A 8 -19.20 -8.67 1.12
C THR A 8 -18.83 -7.29 1.68
N GLU A 9 -18.00 -7.22 2.72
CA GLU A 9 -17.50 -5.93 3.21
C GLU A 9 -16.53 -5.27 2.23
N VAL A 10 -15.68 -6.06 1.56
CA VAL A 10 -14.79 -5.54 0.50
C VAL A 10 -15.62 -4.97 -0.65
N GLU A 11 -16.63 -5.68 -1.13
CA GLU A 11 -17.57 -5.20 -2.17
C GLU A 11 -18.35 -3.94 -1.73
N TYR A 12 -18.69 -3.84 -0.44
CA TYR A 12 -19.41 -2.69 0.11
C TYR A 12 -18.50 -1.45 0.23
N MET A 13 -17.23 -1.62 0.60
CA MET A 13 -16.26 -0.52 0.65
C MET A 13 -15.91 0.03 -0.73
N GLU A 14 -15.79 -0.84 -1.75
CA GLU A 14 -15.61 -0.44 -3.15
C GLU A 14 -16.80 0.40 -3.68
N ASN A 15 -18.02 0.12 -3.23
CA ASN A 15 -19.23 0.85 -3.62
C ASN A 15 -19.42 2.20 -2.89
N LEU A 16 -18.69 2.44 -1.79
CA LEU A 16 -18.80 3.68 -1.00
C LEU A 16 -17.86 4.81 -1.47
N GLY A 17 -17.13 4.60 -2.58
CA GLY A 17 -16.08 5.52 -3.02
C GLY A 17 -14.87 5.51 -2.08
N THR A 18 -14.74 4.47 -1.25
CA THR A 18 -13.55 4.27 -0.42
C THR A 18 -12.47 3.69 -1.32
N PRO A 19 -11.28 4.33 -1.42
CA PRO A 19 -10.19 3.80 -2.20
C PRO A 19 -9.88 2.37 -1.78
N SER A 20 -9.65 1.49 -2.75
CA SER A 20 -9.10 0.17 -2.48
C SER A 20 -7.78 0.32 -1.70
N ARG A 21 -7.41 -0.71 -0.93
CA ARG A 21 -6.14 -0.74 -0.19
C ARG A 21 -4.93 -0.45 -1.11
N ARG A 22 -5.00 -0.91 -2.36
CA ARG A 22 -4.01 -0.63 -3.41
C ARG A 22 -4.00 0.85 -3.79
N GLU A 23 -5.15 1.46 -4.06
CA GLU A 23 -5.25 2.89 -4.39
C GLU A 23 -4.80 3.79 -3.25
N PHE A 24 -5.09 3.41 -1.99
CA PHE A 24 -4.59 4.10 -0.82
C PHE A 24 -3.04 4.16 -0.82
N PHE A 25 -2.38 3.03 -1.08
CA PHE A 25 -0.92 3.00 -1.19
C PHE A 25 -0.41 3.82 -2.37
N ILE A 26 -1.04 3.72 -3.54
CA ILE A 26 -0.65 4.51 -4.73
C ILE A 26 -0.72 6.01 -4.43
N GLN A 27 -1.85 6.49 -3.91
CA GLN A 27 -2.03 7.90 -3.58
C GLN A 27 -1.02 8.38 -2.54
N ARG A 28 -0.70 7.54 -1.56
CA ARG A 28 0.31 7.86 -0.56
C ARG A 28 1.70 8.01 -1.17
N TYR A 29 2.14 7.09 -2.02
CA TYR A 29 3.44 7.18 -2.69
C TYR A 29 3.55 8.38 -3.64
N ILE A 30 2.48 8.69 -4.38
CA ILE A 30 2.41 9.91 -5.20
C ILE A 30 2.55 11.15 -4.32
N SER A 31 1.91 11.17 -3.14
CA SER A 31 2.04 12.30 -2.19
C SER A 31 3.45 12.46 -1.62
N GLU A 32 4.26 11.39 -1.63
CA GLU A 32 5.66 11.40 -1.23
C GLU A 32 6.61 11.74 -2.39
N GLY A 33 6.08 12.00 -3.58
CA GLY A 33 6.82 12.50 -4.74
C GLY A 33 7.18 11.44 -5.77
N MET A 34 6.69 10.20 -5.63
CA MET A 34 6.87 9.15 -6.64
C MET A 34 6.02 9.44 -7.88
N THR A 35 6.52 8.99 -9.03
CA THR A 35 5.69 8.94 -10.24
C THR A 35 4.57 7.90 -10.09
N GLU A 36 3.51 8.00 -10.90
CA GLU A 36 2.41 7.03 -10.87
C GLU A 36 2.89 5.60 -11.12
N GLU A 37 3.78 5.40 -12.10
CA GLU A 37 4.38 4.08 -12.42
C GLU A 37 5.18 3.50 -11.24
N GLU A 38 5.98 4.33 -10.56
CA GLU A 38 6.71 3.91 -9.36
C GLU A 38 5.75 3.57 -8.21
N ALA A 39 4.75 4.42 -7.99
CA ALA A 39 3.75 4.25 -6.96
C ALA A 39 2.95 2.95 -7.15
N GLU A 40 2.58 2.60 -8.39
CA GLU A 40 1.93 1.33 -8.70
C GLU A 40 2.82 0.12 -8.35
N GLY A 41 4.10 0.18 -8.74
CA GLY A 41 5.06 -0.89 -8.46
C GLY A 41 5.41 -1.06 -6.98
N TRP A 42 5.26 -0.01 -6.17
CA TRP A 42 5.41 -0.07 -4.71
C TRP A 42 4.13 -0.45 -3.99
N ALA A 43 2.97 -0.04 -4.50
CA ALA A 43 1.66 -0.39 -3.95
C ALA A 43 1.41 -1.90 -3.96
N GLU A 44 1.86 -2.63 -4.99
CA GLU A 44 1.75 -4.09 -5.02
C GLU A 44 2.56 -4.76 -3.90
N LYS A 45 3.77 -4.26 -3.63
CA LYS A 45 4.63 -4.77 -2.54
C LYS A 45 4.07 -4.43 -1.17
N ALA A 46 3.55 -3.21 -1.01
CA ALA A 46 2.89 -2.76 0.21
C ALA A 46 1.65 -3.59 0.51
N LEU A 47 0.87 -3.94 -0.52
CA LEU A 47 -0.29 -4.80 -0.39
C LEU A 47 0.10 -6.21 0.09
N ILE A 48 1.16 -6.80 -0.46
CA ILE A 48 1.70 -8.09 0.01
C ILE A 48 2.14 -8.00 1.47
N MET A 49 2.84 -6.94 1.87
CA MET A 49 3.26 -6.75 3.28
C MET A 49 2.04 -6.61 4.21
N SER A 50 1.02 -5.86 3.78
CA SER A 50 -0.23 -5.70 4.53
C SER A 50 -0.94 -7.05 4.72
N TYR A 51 -0.96 -7.93 3.71
CA TYR A 51 -1.52 -9.28 3.84
C TYR A 51 -0.71 -10.19 4.77
N ASN A 52 0.60 -9.93 4.91
CA ASN A 52 1.47 -10.64 5.85
C ASN A 52 1.42 -10.07 7.28
N GLY A 53 0.50 -9.14 7.56
CA GLY A 53 0.27 -8.58 8.89
C GLY A 53 1.18 -7.40 9.24
N CYS A 54 1.91 -6.83 8.27
CA CYS A 54 2.61 -5.56 8.49
C CYS A 54 1.58 -4.42 8.60
N THR A 55 1.78 -3.55 9.58
CA THR A 55 1.02 -2.31 9.74
C THR A 55 1.46 -1.27 8.71
N ASP A 56 0.62 -0.28 8.45
CA ASP A 56 0.92 0.79 7.50
C ASP A 56 2.22 1.53 7.86
N ASP A 57 2.42 1.83 9.15
CA ASP A 57 3.65 2.47 9.65
C ASP A 57 4.89 1.63 9.33
N GLN A 58 4.84 0.31 9.58
CA GLN A 58 5.96 -0.59 9.27
C GLN A 58 6.27 -0.65 7.77
N ILE A 59 5.24 -0.58 6.93
CA ILE A 59 5.37 -0.60 5.47
C ILE A 59 6.06 0.69 5.01
N PHE A 60 5.57 1.85 5.45
CA PHE A 60 6.12 3.14 5.04
C PHE A 60 7.51 3.40 5.63
N GLU A 61 7.77 3.01 6.88
CA GLU A 61 9.12 3.08 7.49
C GLU A 61 10.13 2.21 6.73
N GLY A 62 9.74 0.98 6.37
CA GLY A 62 10.58 0.07 5.60
C GLY A 62 10.93 0.59 4.21
N LEU A 63 10.00 1.29 3.56
CA LEU A 63 10.21 1.92 2.25
C LEU A 63 11.14 3.13 2.34
N ALA A 64 10.88 4.04 3.27
CA ALA A 64 11.74 5.19 3.53
C ALA A 64 13.17 4.78 3.93
N PHE A 65 13.33 3.64 4.62
CA PHE A 65 14.65 3.09 4.92
C PHE A 65 15.37 2.59 3.66
N LYS A 66 14.67 1.88 2.77
CA LYS A 66 15.27 1.31 1.55
C LYS A 66 15.72 2.38 0.55
N GLU A 67 14.97 3.48 0.40
CA GLU A 67 15.40 4.60 -0.44
C GLU A 67 16.63 5.31 0.12
N ARG A 68 16.67 5.56 1.44
CA ARG A 68 17.84 6.14 2.11
C ARG A 68 19.09 5.26 1.98
N VAL A 69 18.95 3.93 2.04
CA VAL A 69 20.08 3.00 1.82
C VAL A 69 20.55 3.02 0.36
N ARG A 70 19.64 3.22 -0.61
CA ARG A 70 20.00 3.33 -2.04
C ARG A 70 20.82 4.58 -2.33
N GLU A 71 20.50 5.70 -1.69
CA GLU A 71 21.24 6.97 -1.86
C GLU A 71 22.64 6.93 -1.26
N VAL A 72 22.83 6.21 -0.15
CA VAL A 72 24.12 6.11 0.55
C VAL A 72 25.06 5.07 -0.07
N ALA A 73 24.56 4.18 -0.93
CA ALA A 73 25.34 3.14 -1.59
C ALA A 73 26.07 3.60 -2.88
N ILE A 74 26.11 4.91 -3.15
CA ILE A 74 26.81 5.56 -4.27
C ILE A 74 28.12 6.18 -3.76
#